data_AF-W9GUR2-F1
#
_entry.id   AF-W9GUR2-F1
#
_cell.length_a   1.000
_cell.length_b   1.000
_cell.length_c   1.000
_cell.angle_alpha   90.00
_cell.angle_beta   90.00
_cell.angle_gamma   90.00
#
_symmetry.space_group_name_H-M   'P 1'
#
loop_
_entity.id
_entity.type
_entity.pdbx_description
1 polymer ?
#
loop_
_entity_poly.entity_id
_entity_poly.type
_entity_poly.pdbx_seq_one_letter_code
_entity_poly.pdbx_strand_id
1 'polypeptide(L)' 'MDCPHCHSSSTTEREGRTVHGFRCFHCRDCGRRFNERTGTALNRVRVPTDIVFLVVFWRLRHKLRSCL' A
#
# COMPACT_ATOMS: atom_id res chain seq x y z
N MET A 1 -12.67 -3.46 -2.66
CA MET A 1 -11.76 -2.49 -3.31
C MET A 1 -11.90 -2.72 -4.79
N ASP A 2 -12.22 -1.69 -5.58
CA ASP A 2 -12.34 -1.87 -7.02
C ASP A 2 -10.99 -2.28 -7.61
N CYS A 3 -11.03 -3.11 -8.66
CA CYS A 3 -9.82 -3.61 -9.27
C CYS A 3 -9.04 -2.44 -9.90
N PRO A 4 -7.78 -2.19 -9.52
CA PRO A 4 -7.00 -1.09 -10.07
C PRO A 4 -6.58 -1.29 -11.54
N HIS A 5 -6.92 -2.44 -12.14
CA HIS A 5 -6.59 -2.76 -13.53
C HIS A 5 -7.78 -2.60 -14.49
N CYS A 6 -8.99 -2.90 -14.05
CA CYS A 6 -10.19 -2.86 -14.89
C CYS A 6 -11.35 -2.07 -14.27
N HIS A 7 -11.17 -1.52 -13.07
CA HIS A 7 -12.17 -0.76 -12.30
C HIS A 7 -13.45 -1.52 -11.95
N SER A 8 -13.45 -2.85 -12.10
CA SER A 8 -14.56 -3.69 -11.66
C SER A 8 -14.63 -3.78 -10.14
N SER A 9 -15.86 -3.75 -9.61
CA SER A 9 -16.17 -4.02 -8.20
C SER A 9 -16.24 -5.52 -7.88
N SER A 10 -16.22 -6.39 -8.89
CA SER A 10 -16.27 -7.86 -8.79
C SER A 10 -14.93 -8.42 -8.29
N THR A 11 -14.63 -8.14 -7.02
CA THR A 11 -13.38 -8.51 -6.36
C THR A 11 -13.67 -9.34 -5.11
N THR A 12 -12.78 -10.28 -4.80
CA THR A 12 -12.90 -11.14 -3.62
C THR A 12 -11.63 -11.05 -2.81
N GLU A 13 -11.77 -10.79 -1.52
CA GLU A 13 -10.66 -10.84 -0.56
C GLU A 13 -10.25 -12.30 -0.34
N ARG A 14 -8.94 -12.57 -0.31
CA ARG A 14 -8.40 -13.89 -0.01
C ARG A 14 -8.02 -13.97 1.46
N GLU A 15 -8.23 -15.14 2.05
CA GLU A 15 -7.77 -15.41 3.41
C GLU A 15 -6.24 -15.33 3.51
N GLY A 16 -5.78 -14.74 4.61
CA GLY A 16 -4.37 -14.49 4.87
C GLY A 16 -3.90 -13.09 4.49
N ARG A 17 -2.72 -12.74 4.99
CA ARG A 17 -2.06 -11.46 4.74
C ARG A 17 -0.68 -11.71 4.15
N THR A 18 -0.16 -10.73 3.41
CA THR A 18 1.25 -10.75 3.00
C THR A 18 2.17 -10.73 4.22
N VAL A 19 3.46 -11.03 4.03
CA VAL A 19 4.50 -10.90 5.09
C VAL A 19 4.50 -9.53 5.77
N HIS A 20 4.07 -8.50 5.05
CA HIS A 20 4.00 -7.12 5.54
C HIS A 20 2.60 -6.73 6.07
N GLY A 21 1.69 -7.70 6.24
CA GLY A 21 0.37 -7.48 6.81
C GLY A 21 -0.71 -6.98 5.84
N PHE A 22 -0.39 -6.77 4.56
CA PHE A 22 -1.39 -6.31 3.58
C PHE A 22 -2.41 -7.38 3.20
N ARG A 23 -3.66 -6.96 3.01
CA ARG A 23 -4.73 -7.81 2.45
C ARG A 23 -4.53 -8.06 0.96
N CYS A 24 -4.95 -9.25 0.51
CA CYS A 24 -4.83 -9.69 -0.87
C CYS A 24 -6.23 -9.86 -1.49
N PHE A 25 -6.37 -9.43 -2.74
CA PHE A 25 -7.62 -9.47 -3.49
C PHE A 25 -7.42 -10.14 -4.84
N HIS A 26 -8.51 -10.73 -5.35
CA HIS A 26 -8.60 -11.31 -6.68
C HIS A 26 -9.79 -10.71 -7.42
N CYS A 27 -9.57 -10.18 -8.63
CA CYS A 27 -10.65 -9.71 -9.49
C CYS A 27 -11.20 -10.88 -10.32
N ARG A 28 -12.52 -11.07 -10.33
CA ARG A 28 -13.17 -12.13 -11.10
C ARG A 28 -13.27 -11.80 -12.59
N ASP A 29 -13.36 -10.52 -12.93
CA ASP A 29 -13.59 -10.09 -14.31
C ASP A 29 -12.29 -10.10 -15.13
N CYS A 30 -11.17 -9.62 -14.57
CA CYS A 30 -9.88 -9.61 -15.26
C CYS A 30 -8.90 -10.71 -14.80
N GLY A 31 -9.26 -11.50 -13.78
CA GLY A 31 -8.43 -12.58 -13.24
C GLY A 31 -7.15 -12.13 -12.51
N ARG A 32 -6.91 -10.83 -12.36
CA ARG A 32 -5.68 -10.30 -11.74
C ARG A 32 -5.78 -10.30 -10.22
N ARG A 33 -4.63 -10.55 -9.58
CA ARG A 33 -4.43 -10.43 -8.13
C ARG A 33 -3.78 -9.09 -7.81
N PHE A 34 -4.23 -8.47 -6.73
CA PHE A 34 -3.71 -7.20 -6.25
C PHE A 34 -3.81 -7.14 -4.72
N ASN A 35 -3.22 -6.12 -4.12
CA ASN A 35 -3.24 -5.90 -2.68
C ASN A 35 -3.51 -4.41 -2.38
N GLU A 36 -3.60 -4.06 -1.10
CA GLU A 36 -3.84 -2.68 -0.64
C GLU A 36 -2.82 -1.66 -1.16
N ARG A 37 -1.60 -2.09 -1.54
CA ARG A 37 -0.57 -1.19 -2.08
C ARG A 37 -0.69 -0.98 -3.58
N THR A 38 -1.44 -1.83 -4.29
CA THR A 38 -1.51 -1.77 -5.75
C THR A 38 -2.16 -0.45 -6.17
N GLY A 39 -1.47 0.33 -7.01
CA GLY A 39 -1.93 1.65 -7.44
C GLY A 39 -1.54 2.80 -6.50
N THR A 40 -0.95 2.53 -5.34
CA THR A 40 -0.44 3.58 -4.43
C THR A 40 0.98 4.02 -4.80
N ALA A 41 1.37 5.23 -4.39
CA ALA A 41 2.75 5.71 -4.54
C ALA A 41 3.79 4.81 -3.86
N LEU A 42 3.37 4.09 -2.82
CA LEU A 42 4.23 3.19 -2.06
C LEU A 42 4.33 1.79 -2.69
N ASN A 43 3.67 1.48 -3.81
CA ASN A 43 3.67 0.13 -4.36
C ASN A 43 5.08 -0.46 -4.62
N ARG A 44 6.05 0.39 -4.96
CA ARG A 44 7.44 -0.03 -5.27
C ARG A 44 8.37 -0.09 -4.06
N VAL A 45 7.93 0.43 -2.92
CA VAL A 45 8.76 0.51 -1.72
C VAL A 45 8.76 -0.84 -1.01
N ARG A 46 9.94 -1.43 -0.80
CA ARG A 46 10.07 -2.75 -0.15
C ARG A 46 9.97 -2.71 1.37
N VAL A 47 10.17 -1.55 1.97
CA VAL A 47 10.11 -1.39 3.43
C VAL A 47 8.66 -1.28 3.93
N PRO A 48 8.40 -1.68 5.19
CA PRO A 48 7.14 -1.45 5.88
C PRO A 48 6.76 0.03 5.89
N THR A 49 5.45 0.30 5.85
CA THR A 49 4.91 1.67 5.74
C THR A 49 5.25 2.51 6.98
N ASP A 50 5.26 1.90 8.16
CA ASP A 50 5.64 2.51 9.44
C ASP A 50 7.08 3.03 9.43
N ILE A 51 8.03 2.29 8.83
CA ILE A 51 9.42 2.75 8.69
C ILE A 51 9.50 3.98 7.76
N VAL A 52 8.75 3.97 6.65
CA VAL A 52 8.67 5.14 5.75
C VAL A 52 8.13 6.35 6.51
N PHE A 53 7.03 6.17 7.26
CA PHE A 53 6.46 7.25 8.07
C PHE A 53 7.44 7.75 9.13
N LEU A 54 8.17 6.87 9.81
CA LEU A 54 9.18 7.23 10.80
C LEU A 54 10.27 8.12 10.17
N VAL A 55 10.81 7.73 9.02
CA VAL A 55 11.85 8.49 8.31
C VAL A 55 11.33 9.86 7.85
N VAL A 56 10.11 9.90 7.29
CA VAL A 56 9.47 11.16 6.87
C VAL A 56 9.25 12.07 8.07
N PHE A 57 8.69 11.54 9.16
CA PHE A 57 8.46 12.28 10.40
C PHE A 57 9.76 12.86 10.95
N TRP A 58 10.83 12.06 10.99
CA TRP A 58 12.14 12.52 11.44
C TRP A 58 12.68 13.65 10.56
N ARG A 59 12.64 13.49 9.22
CA ARG A 59 13.09 14.54 8.29
C ARG A 59 12.32 15.85 8.48
N LEU A 60 11.00 15.78 8.64
CA LEU A 60 10.16 16.95 8.88
C LEU A 60 10.53 17.61 10.21
N ARG A 61 10.66 16.83 11.29
CA ARG A 61 11.00 17.35 12.63
C ARG A 61 12.40 17.98 12.67
N HIS A 62 13.39 17.38 12.01
CA HIS A 62 14.74 17.92 11.96
C HIS A 62 14.83 19.22 11.16
N LYS A 63 14.10 19.34 10.04
CA LYS A 63 14.03 20.61 9.31
C LYS A 63 13.32 21.71 10.09
N LEU A 64 12.24 21.39 10.81
CA LEU A 64 11.52 22.36 11.64
C LEU A 64 12.35 22.81 12.86
N ARG A 65 13.22 21.96 13.40
CA ARG A 65 14.11 22.31 14.52
C ARG A 65 15.29 23.18 14.12
N SER A 66 15.76 23.12 12.88
CA SER A 66 16.87 23.96 12.42
C SER A 66 16.46 25.39 12.03
N CYS A 67 15.18 25.75 12.15
CA CYS A 67 14.65 27.08 11.81
C CYS A 67 14.13 27.86 13.04
N LEU A 68 14.38 27.36 14.25
CA LEU A 68 14.01 27.95 15.54
C LEU A 68 15.26 28.31 16.34
#